data_AF-A0A928E3I1-F1
#
_entry.id   AF-A0A928E3I1-F1
#
_cell.length_a   1.000
_cell.length_b   1.000
_cell.length_c   1.000
_cell.angle_alpha   90.00
_cell.angle_beta   90.00
_cell.angle_gamma   90.00
#
_symmetry.space_group_name_H-M   'P 1'
#
loop_
_entity.id
_entity.type
_entity.pdbx_description
1 polymer ?
#
loop_
_entity_poly.entity_id
_entity_poly.type
_entity_poly.pdbx_seq_one_letter_code
_entity_poly.pdbx_strand_id
1 'polypeptide(L)'
;MKKSVKDMIAQADNAKKVNPRDLSSDQDLTIGLMNLIAIENIASDSQIAQMVGDVRKKLMRRVVTDDAKYDASLDLLGKSVMLMSDGMRAFPDNRKAYELFDAAYEAYAMFWGLNMGFIKISDLDK
;
A
#
# COMPACT_ATOMS: atom_id res chain seq x y z
N MET A 1 16.46 15.20 2.45
CA MET A 1 16.80 14.21 1.42
C MET A 1 15.64 13.24 1.32
N LYS A 2 14.86 13.26 0.22
CA LYS A 2 13.89 12.20 -0.06
C LYS A 2 14.70 10.92 -0.27
N LYS A 3 14.54 9.91 0.59
CA LYS A 3 15.05 8.57 0.27
C LYS A 3 14.35 8.14 -1.01
N SER A 4 15.12 7.72 -2.01
CA SER A 4 14.51 7.23 -3.24
C SER A 4 13.79 5.91 -2.96
N VAL A 5 12.78 5.57 -3.76
CA VAL A 5 12.12 4.26 -3.69
C VAL A 5 13.14 3.11 -3.77
N LYS A 6 14.21 3.28 -4.55
CA LYS A 6 15.33 2.34 -4.63
C LYS A 6 16.02 2.11 -3.28
N ASP A 7 16.22 3.17 -2.49
CA ASP A 7 16.84 3.07 -1.17
C ASP A 7 15.95 2.31 -0.18
N MET A 8 14.62 2.46 -0.31
CA MET A 8 13.65 1.78 0.53
C MET A 8 13.56 0.28 0.20
N ILE A 9 13.60 -0.08 -1.09
CA ILE A 9 13.66 -1.48 -1.55
C ILE A 9 14.93 -2.14 -1.01
N ALA A 10 16.08 -1.49 -1.16
CA ALA A 10 17.36 -2.02 -0.67
C ALA A 10 17.34 -2.24 0.86
N GLN A 11 16.71 -1.35 1.61
CA GLN A 11 16.53 -1.52 3.06
C GLN A 11 15.57 -2.67 3.40
N ALA A 12 14.48 -2.83 2.65
CA ALA A 12 13.53 -3.93 2.82
C ALA A 12 14.19 -5.29 2.55
N ASP A 13 14.96 -5.41 1.47
CA ASP A 13 15.68 -6.63 1.11
C ASP A 13 16.77 -7.00 2.12
N ASN A 14 17.41 -6.00 2.73
CA ASN A 14 18.36 -6.24 3.82
C ASN A 14 17.64 -6.66 5.12
N ALA A 15 16.47 -6.09 5.42
CA ALA A 15 15.67 -6.47 6.59
C ALA A 15 15.17 -7.92 6.51
N LYS A 16 14.75 -8.39 5.32
CA LYS A 16 14.38 -9.80 5.05
C LYS A 16 15.47 -10.79 5.47
N LYS A 17 16.74 -10.43 5.35
CA LYS A 17 17.88 -11.31 5.68
C LYS A 17 18.13 -11.44 7.18
N VAL A 18 17.69 -10.46 7.97
CA VAL A 18 18.01 -10.36 9.40
C VAL A 18 16.87 -10.88 10.27
N ASN A 19 15.61 -10.73 9.83
CA ASN A 19 14.46 -11.23 10.56
C ASN A 19 13.43 -11.76 9.54
N PRO A 20 13.24 -13.09 9.43
CA PRO A 20 12.34 -13.70 8.45
C PRO A 20 10.88 -13.57 8.91
N ARG A 21 10.43 -12.34 9.23
CA ARG A 21 9.04 -12.00 8.98
C ARG A 21 8.82 -12.39 7.52
N ASP A 22 7.79 -13.18 7.28
CA ASP A 22 7.49 -13.64 5.94
C ASP A 22 6.92 -12.47 5.13
N LEU A 23 7.83 -11.57 4.72
CA LEU A 23 7.49 -10.36 3.99
C LEU A 23 6.83 -10.74 2.67
N SER A 24 7.08 -11.93 2.14
CA SER A 24 6.37 -12.47 0.98
C SER A 24 4.89 -12.66 1.31
N SER A 25 4.56 -13.39 2.37
CA SER A 25 3.17 -13.60 2.80
C SER A 25 2.47 -12.28 3.18
N ASP A 26 3.17 -11.35 3.82
CA ASP A 26 2.59 -10.04 4.14
C ASP A 26 2.40 -9.18 2.89
N GLN A 27 3.30 -9.26 1.90
CA GLN A 27 3.14 -8.62 0.58
C GLN A 27 1.90 -9.15 -0.15
N ASP A 28 1.72 -10.47 -0.22
CA ASP A 28 0.51 -11.07 -0.80
C ASP A 28 -0.76 -10.61 -0.09
N LEU A 29 -0.72 -10.55 1.25
CA LEU A 29 -1.83 -10.03 2.05
C LEU A 29 -2.13 -8.56 1.72
N THR A 30 -1.11 -7.72 1.48
CA THR A 30 -1.34 -6.32 1.10
C THR A 30 -2.02 -6.15 -0.25
N ILE A 31 -1.78 -7.05 -1.21
CA ILE A 31 -2.53 -7.06 -2.48
C ILE A 31 -4.01 -7.42 -2.23
N GLY A 32 -4.26 -8.40 -1.35
CA GLY A 32 -5.62 -8.71 -0.90
C GLY A 32 -6.31 -7.52 -0.21
N LEU A 33 -5.59 -6.80 0.65
CA LEU A 33 -6.08 -5.59 1.32
C LEU A 33 -6.40 -4.46 0.32
N MET A 34 -5.55 -4.25 -0.69
CA MET A 34 -5.79 -3.30 -1.77
C MET A 34 -7.10 -3.61 -2.52
N ASN A 35 -7.36 -4.89 -2.81
CA ASN A 35 -8.62 -5.31 -3.43
C ASN A 35 -9.83 -5.06 -2.52
N LEU A 36 -9.71 -5.33 -1.21
CA LEU A 36 -10.78 -5.04 -0.25
C LEU A 36 -11.08 -3.54 -0.17
N ILE A 37 -10.04 -2.69 -0.15
CA ILE A 37 -10.18 -1.22 -0.20
C ILE A 37 -10.91 -0.79 -1.48
N ALA A 38 -10.51 -1.35 -2.63
CA ALA A 38 -11.14 -1.03 -3.90
C ALA A 38 -12.63 -1.42 -3.92
N ILE A 39 -12.98 -2.60 -3.39
CA ILE A 39 -14.38 -3.06 -3.30
C ILE A 39 -15.18 -2.16 -2.35
N GLU A 40 -14.64 -1.84 -1.16
CA GLU A 40 -15.27 -0.94 -0.19
C GLU A 40 -15.62 0.42 -0.82
N ASN A 41 -14.74 0.95 -1.67
CA ASN A 41 -14.93 2.25 -2.32
C ASN A 41 -15.97 2.24 -3.47
N ILE A 42 -16.18 1.10 -4.14
CA ILE A 42 -17.14 1.01 -5.26
C ILE A 42 -18.48 0.38 -4.86
N ALA A 43 -18.58 -0.20 -3.67
CA ALA A 43 -19.79 -0.85 -3.20
C ALA A 43 -20.93 0.16 -3.06
N SER A 44 -21.99 -0.02 -3.85
CA SER A 44 -23.21 0.78 -3.76
C SER A 44 -24.12 0.36 -2.61
N ASP A 45 -24.01 -0.88 -2.17
CA ASP A 45 -24.75 -1.43 -1.03
C ASP A 45 -23.94 -1.23 0.26
N SER A 46 -24.54 -0.54 1.23
CA SER A 46 -23.89 -0.19 2.49
C SER A 46 -23.60 -1.40 3.37
N GLN A 47 -24.37 -2.49 3.28
CA GLN A 47 -24.09 -3.74 4.01
C GLN A 47 -22.87 -4.43 3.42
N ILE A 48 -22.74 -4.45 2.09
CA ILE A 48 -21.55 -4.99 1.43
C ILE A 48 -20.31 -4.18 1.82
N ALA A 49 -20.39 -2.85 1.75
CA ALA A 49 -19.29 -1.97 2.15
C ALA A 49 -18.87 -2.22 3.61
N GLN A 50 -19.83 -2.35 4.52
CA GLN A 50 -19.58 -2.66 5.93
C GLN A 50 -18.89 -4.01 6.11
N MET A 51 -19.41 -5.08 5.50
CA MET A 51 -18.84 -6.44 5.60
C MET A 51 -17.40 -6.49 5.08
N VAL A 52 -17.14 -5.87 3.92
CA VAL A 52 -15.81 -5.80 3.33
C VAL A 52 -14.88 -4.98 4.22
N GLY A 53 -15.34 -3.83 4.72
CA GLY A 53 -14.60 -2.98 5.65
C GLY A 53 -14.21 -3.70 6.93
N ASP A 54 -15.08 -4.55 7.48
CA ASP A 54 -14.79 -5.32 8.70
C ASP A 54 -13.74 -6.42 8.45
N VAL A 55 -13.80 -7.11 7.29
CA VAL A 55 -12.76 -8.06 6.87
C VAL A 55 -11.43 -7.34 6.66
N ARG A 56 -11.42 -6.20 5.95
CA ARG A 56 -10.23 -5.36 5.75
C ARG A 56 -9.63 -4.95 7.09
N LYS A 57 -10.41 -4.40 8.02
CA LYS A 57 -9.93 -3.97 9.33
C LYS A 57 -9.25 -5.11 10.07
N LYS A 58 -9.88 -6.29 10.11
CA LYS A 58 -9.33 -7.50 10.74
C LYS A 58 -7.99 -7.91 10.13
N LEU A 59 -7.89 -7.93 8.80
CA LEU A 59 -6.68 -8.36 8.09
C LEU A 59 -5.56 -7.32 8.13
N MET A 60 -5.88 -6.02 8.10
CA MET A 60 -4.91 -4.92 8.14
C MET A 60 -4.05 -5.00 9.40
N ARG A 61 -4.62 -5.43 10.53
CA ARG A 61 -3.91 -5.62 11.80
C ARG A 61 -2.81 -6.68 11.78
N ARG A 62 -2.79 -7.56 10.77
CA ARG A 62 -1.70 -8.53 10.60
C ARG A 62 -0.43 -7.88 10.06
N VAL A 63 -0.57 -6.78 9.29
CA VAL A 63 0.55 -6.09 8.64
C VAL A 63 0.90 -4.78 9.33
N VAL A 64 -0.13 -4.03 9.77
CA VAL A 64 0.03 -2.75 10.48
C VAL A 64 -0.23 -2.95 11.97
N THR A 65 0.85 -3.06 12.73
CA THR A 65 0.81 -3.33 14.18
C THR A 65 0.81 -2.06 15.04
N ASP A 66 1.16 -0.91 14.46
CA ASP A 66 1.23 0.38 15.15
C ASP A 66 -0.01 1.22 14.81
N ASP A 67 -0.83 1.52 15.82
CA ASP A 67 -2.04 2.31 15.66
C ASP A 67 -1.78 3.70 15.07
N ALA A 68 -0.64 4.32 15.41
CA ALA A 68 -0.29 5.64 14.88
C ALA A 68 -0.10 5.61 13.36
N LYS A 69 0.24 4.45 12.78
CA LYS A 69 0.49 4.28 11.34
C LYS A 69 -0.74 3.81 10.57
N TYR A 70 -1.84 3.46 11.25
CA TYR A 70 -2.97 2.76 10.64
C TYR A 70 -3.60 3.56 9.49
N ASP A 71 -4.01 4.80 9.75
CA ASP A 71 -4.71 5.63 8.78
C ASP A 71 -3.80 5.98 7.58
N ALA A 72 -2.57 6.39 7.85
CA ALA A 72 -1.58 6.65 6.79
C ALA A 72 -1.28 5.40 5.94
N SER A 73 -1.24 4.21 6.56
CA SER A 73 -1.04 2.95 5.83
C SER A 73 -2.25 2.60 4.96
N LEU A 74 -3.47 2.81 5.46
CA LEU A 74 -4.70 2.62 4.71
C LEU A 74 -4.75 3.55 3.50
N ASP A 75 -4.43 4.83 3.69
CA ASP A 75 -4.38 5.84 2.63
C ASP A 75 -3.35 5.50 1.55
N LEU A 76 -2.15 5.04 1.95
CA LEU A 76 -1.10 4.67 1.01
C LEU A 76 -1.49 3.45 0.15
N LEU A 77 -2.08 2.40 0.76
CA LEU A 77 -2.59 1.25 0.00
C LEU A 77 -3.77 1.65 -0.91
N GLY A 78 -4.67 2.51 -0.42
CA GLY A 78 -5.80 3.03 -1.19
C GLY A 78 -5.35 3.84 -2.41
N LYS A 79 -4.41 4.77 -2.23
CA LYS A 79 -3.81 5.53 -3.33
C LYS A 79 -3.10 4.61 -4.33
N SER A 80 -2.35 3.63 -3.85
CA SER A 80 -1.65 2.67 -4.71
C SER A 80 -2.62 1.91 -5.62
N VAL A 81 -3.72 1.36 -5.08
CA VAL A 81 -4.68 0.59 -5.90
C VAL A 81 -5.44 1.48 -6.87
N MET A 82 -5.76 2.72 -6.49
CA MET A 82 -6.42 3.68 -7.38
C MET A 82 -5.51 4.05 -8.56
N LEU A 83 -4.25 4.41 -8.28
CA LEU A 83 -3.27 4.74 -9.33
C LEU A 83 -2.99 3.56 -10.26
N MET A 84 -2.93 2.34 -9.71
CA MET A 84 -2.82 1.11 -10.51
C MET A 84 -4.03 0.97 -11.46
N SER A 85 -5.24 1.19 -10.94
CA SER A 85 -6.47 1.12 -11.74
C SER A 85 -6.51 2.18 -12.84
N ASP A 86 -6.06 3.40 -12.55
CA ASP A 86 -5.97 4.47 -13.55
C ASP A 86 -4.90 4.21 -14.60
N GLY A 87 -3.76 3.63 -14.20
CA GLY A 87 -2.72 3.17 -15.13
C GLY A 87 -3.28 2.13 -16.10
N MET A 88 -4.11 1.20 -15.62
CA MET A 88 -4.79 0.23 -16.50
C MET A 88 -5.73 0.89 -17.51
N ARG A 89 -6.47 1.94 -17.11
CA ARG A 89 -7.34 2.70 -18.02
C ARG A 89 -6.55 3.52 -19.04
N ALA A 90 -5.34 3.95 -18.68
CA ALA A 90 -4.48 4.76 -19.52
C ALA A 90 -3.69 3.96 -20.56
N PHE A 91 -3.77 2.62 -20.59
CA PHE A 91 -2.98 1.75 -21.49
C PHE A 91 -2.92 2.15 -22.98
N PRO A 92 -3.95 2.75 -23.61
CA PRO A 92 -3.82 3.25 -24.98
C PRO A 92 -2.68 4.28 -25.15
N ASP A 93 -2.31 4.99 -24.08
CA ASP A 93 -1.11 5.82 -23.95
C ASP A 93 -0.14 5.18 -22.95
N ASN A 94 0.79 4.37 -23.49
CA ASN A 94 1.79 3.68 -22.68
C ASN A 94 2.58 4.63 -21.77
N ARG A 95 2.93 5.85 -22.21
CA ARG A 95 3.72 6.77 -21.38
C ARG A 95 2.93 7.16 -20.14
N LYS A 96 1.68 7.59 -20.33
CA LYS A 96 0.81 7.96 -19.22
C LYS A 96 0.50 6.77 -18.30
N ALA A 97 0.34 5.58 -18.85
CA ALA A 97 0.13 4.36 -18.06
C ALA A 97 1.34 4.07 -17.15
N TYR A 98 2.57 4.12 -17.71
CA TYR A 98 3.79 3.90 -16.93
C TYR A 98 3.99 4.97 -15.83
N GLU A 99 3.69 6.24 -16.10
CA GLU A 99 3.74 7.29 -15.07
C GLU A 99 2.80 6.99 -13.89
N LEU A 100 1.61 6.45 -14.15
CA LEU A 100 0.65 6.08 -13.12
C LEU A 100 1.08 4.81 -12.36
N PHE A 101 1.64 3.82 -13.05
CA PHE A 101 2.18 2.63 -12.41
C PHE A 101 3.39 2.93 -11.53
N ASP A 102 4.28 3.82 -11.96
CA ASP A 102 5.40 4.29 -11.16
C ASP A 102 4.88 4.97 -9.89
N ALA A 103 3.94 5.90 -10.00
CA ALA A 103 3.32 6.54 -8.84
C ALA A 103 2.61 5.55 -7.90
N ALA A 104 1.91 4.55 -8.44
CA ALA A 104 1.29 3.48 -7.65
C ALA A 104 2.34 2.69 -6.85
N TYR A 105 3.50 2.44 -7.48
CA TYR A 105 4.63 1.76 -6.87
C TYR A 105 5.29 2.60 -5.78
N GLU A 106 5.44 3.91 -5.99
CA GLU A 106 5.96 4.82 -4.95
C GLU A 106 5.10 4.80 -3.69
N ALA A 107 3.77 4.88 -3.84
CA ALA A 107 2.84 4.82 -2.72
C ALA A 107 2.92 3.48 -1.96
N TYR A 108 3.05 2.37 -2.70
CA TYR A 108 3.23 1.04 -2.11
C TYR A 108 4.57 0.90 -1.37
N ALA A 109 5.66 1.45 -1.93
CA ALA A 109 6.95 1.49 -1.27
C ALA A 109 6.90 2.34 0.01
N MET A 110 6.19 3.48 -0.01
CA MET A 110 5.95 4.34 1.16
C MET A 110 5.19 3.61 2.27
N PHE A 111 4.18 2.81 1.94
CA PHE A 111 3.50 1.95 2.91
C PHE A 111 4.49 1.03 3.65
N TRP A 112 5.38 0.39 2.90
CA TRP A 112 6.39 -0.51 3.44
C TRP A 112 7.46 0.22 4.24
N GLY A 113 7.95 1.35 3.73
CA GLY A 113 8.89 2.19 4.46
C GLY A 113 8.34 2.67 5.79
N LEU A 114 7.06 3.06 5.84
CA LEU A 114 6.40 3.48 7.07
C LEU A 114 6.29 2.33 8.08
N ASN A 115 5.81 1.16 7.62
CA ASN A 115 5.58 0.01 8.50
C ASN A 115 6.87 -0.69 8.96
N MET A 116 7.95 -0.62 8.18
CA MET A 116 9.29 -1.07 8.59
C MET A 116 10.10 0.01 9.35
N GLY A 117 9.58 1.24 9.46
CA GLY A 117 10.24 2.32 10.20
C GLY A 117 11.39 2.99 9.45
N PHE A 118 11.47 2.83 8.13
CA PHE A 118 12.46 3.49 7.27
C PHE A 118 12.13 4.98 7.02
N ILE A 119 10.86 5.35 7.14
CA ILE A 119 10.34 6.72 7.08
C ILE A 119 9.35 6.95 8.24
N LYS A 120 9.15 8.22 8.62
CA LYS A 120 8.20 8.65 9.64
C LYS A 120 6.93 9.22 9.00
N ILE A 121 5.83 9.26 9.74
CA ILE A 121 4.58 9.91 9.30
C ILE A 121 4.83 11.37 8.93
N SER A 122 5.66 12.08 9.71
CA SER A 122 6.07 13.46 9.43
C SER A 122 6.83 13.67 8.10
N ASP A 123 7.25 12.59 7.44
CA ASP A 123 7.89 12.63 6.13
C ASP A 123 6.86 12.56 4.99
N LEU A 124 5.59 12.25 5.29
CA LEU A 124 4.48 12.14 4.32
C LEU A 124 3.76 13.49 4.09
N ASP A 125 3.81 14.40 5.07
CA ASP A 125 3.14 15.71 5.04
C ASP A 125 3.98 16.81 4.33
N LYS A 126 5.05 16.43 3.60
CA LYS A 126 6.01 17.33 2.95
C LYS A 126 6.10 17.11 1.45
#